data_AF-A0A2G9UWW8-F1
#
_entry.id   AF-A0A2G9UWW8-F1
#
_cell.length_a   1.000
_cell.length_b   1.000
_cell.length_c   1.000
_cell.angle_alpha   90.00
_cell.angle_beta   90.00
_cell.angle_gamma   90.00
#
_symmetry.space_group_name_H-M   'P 1'
#
loop_
_entity.id
_entity.type
_entity.pdbx_description
1 polymer ?
#
loop_
_entity_poly.entity_id
_entity_poly.type
_entity_poly.pdbx_seq_one_letter_code
_entity_poly.pdbx_strand_id
1 'polypeptide(L)'
;MIRAAVDLNTTVDQLTNMLFSNFDRSYLGNRAPYVLSLNADLLQLNGRNTGMQALQRFLEEVLYKKDVYVVTLKQLIQWMRNPVPLSQISQSDAVKCAQSFNQYPAIARKSCSKPNKCMYRTPGLGSQEHQFLTCSPCPDQYPWLDNPIGNGSF
;
A
#
# COMPACT_ATOMS: atom_id res chain seq x y z
N MET A 1 -6.64 5.73 11.03
CA MET A 1 -6.65 4.54 10.15
C MET A 1 -8.07 4.00 10.07
N ILE A 2 -8.53 3.52 8.91
CA ILE A 2 -9.94 3.12 8.72
C ILE A 2 -10.33 2.00 9.70
N ARG A 3 -9.45 1.02 9.94
CA ARG A 3 -9.71 -0.09 10.89
C ARG A 3 -10.09 0.36 12.30
N ALA A 4 -9.56 1.49 12.77
CA ALA A 4 -9.81 1.99 14.13
C ALA A 4 -11.20 2.60 14.30
N ALA A 5 -11.92 2.87 13.21
CA ALA A 5 -13.24 3.48 13.20
C ALA A 5 -14.34 2.51 12.73
N VAL A 6 -14.02 1.22 12.58
CA VAL A 6 -14.90 0.21 11.98
C VAL A 6 -15.06 -0.98 12.94
N ASP A 7 -16.32 -1.34 13.18
CA ASP A 7 -16.70 -2.47 14.02
C ASP A 7 -16.69 -3.80 13.26
N LEU A 8 -16.54 -4.91 13.99
CA LEU A 8 -16.56 -6.27 13.42
C LEU A 8 -17.95 -6.72 12.91
N ASN A 9 -18.98 -5.90 13.05
CA ASN A 9 -20.31 -6.19 12.47
C ASN A 9 -20.61 -5.30 11.26
N THR A 10 -19.68 -4.39 10.90
CA THR A 10 -19.89 -3.44 9.82
C THR A 10 -20.09 -4.18 8.50
N THR A 11 -21.14 -3.82 7.76
CA THR A 11 -21.45 -4.43 6.46
C THR A 11 -20.65 -3.78 5.34
N VAL A 12 -20.64 -4.43 4.17
CA VAL A 12 -19.99 -3.88 2.96
C VAL A 12 -20.59 -2.51 2.63
N ASP A 13 -21.92 -2.35 2.70
CA ASP A 13 -22.61 -1.11 2.34
C ASP A 13 -22.29 0.01 3.34
N GLN A 14 -22.29 -0.28 4.65
CA GLN A 14 -21.93 0.70 5.68
C GLN A 14 -20.50 1.20 5.49
N LEU A 15 -19.56 0.29 5.25
CA LEU A 15 -18.16 0.66 5.01
C LEU A 15 -18.00 1.43 3.69
N THR A 16 -18.68 1.01 2.63
CA THR A 16 -18.66 1.71 1.33
C THR A 16 -19.21 3.13 1.46
N ASN A 17 -20.35 3.31 2.14
CA ASN A 17 -20.94 4.62 2.41
C ASN A 17 -20.04 5.50 3.27
N MET A 18 -19.34 4.93 4.26
CA MET A 18 -18.35 5.66 5.03
C MET A 18 -17.19 6.14 4.15
N LEU A 19 -16.69 5.31 3.22
CA LEU A 19 -15.64 5.70 2.29
C LEU A 19 -16.09 6.86 1.39
N PHE A 20 -17.30 6.79 0.83
CA PHE A 20 -17.87 7.89 0.04
C PHE A 20 -18.08 9.16 0.85
N SER A 21 -18.67 9.08 2.04
CA SER A 21 -18.90 10.26 2.88
C SER A 21 -17.60 11.00 3.20
N ASN A 22 -16.51 10.28 3.44
CA ASN A 22 -15.20 10.90 3.68
C ASN A 22 -14.56 11.44 2.39
N PHE A 23 -14.71 10.72 1.28
CA PHE A 23 -14.29 11.20 -0.03
C PHE A 23 -14.99 12.51 -0.42
N ASP A 24 -16.31 12.59 -0.24
CA ASP A 24 -17.13 13.75 -0.60
C ASP A 24 -16.75 15.02 0.17
N ARG A 25 -16.29 14.89 1.43
CA ARG A 25 -15.78 16.03 2.21
C ARG A 25 -14.60 16.71 1.52
N SER A 26 -13.71 15.94 0.90
CA SER A 26 -12.61 16.46 0.10
C SER A 26 -13.10 16.90 -1.29
N TYR A 27 -13.84 16.01 -1.97
CA TYR A 27 -14.24 16.19 -3.36
C TYR A 27 -15.17 17.39 -3.58
N LEU A 28 -16.09 17.66 -2.66
CA LEU A 28 -16.99 18.82 -2.71
C LEU A 28 -16.39 20.07 -2.04
N GLY A 29 -15.29 19.92 -1.30
CA GLY A 29 -14.61 20.99 -0.59
C GLY A 29 -13.40 21.52 -1.35
N ASN A 30 -12.26 21.60 -0.66
CA ASN A 30 -11.02 22.17 -1.18
C ASN A 30 -10.18 21.20 -2.04
N ARG A 31 -10.69 20.00 -2.36
CA ARG A 31 -9.97 18.96 -3.10
C ARG A 31 -8.65 18.53 -2.45
N ALA A 32 -8.52 18.66 -1.12
CA ALA A 32 -7.36 18.16 -0.40
C ALA A 32 -7.20 16.63 -0.58
N PRO A 33 -5.98 16.07 -0.69
CA PRO A 33 -5.81 14.66 -0.96
C PRO A 33 -6.54 13.75 0.04
N TYR A 34 -7.41 12.87 -0.45
CA TYR A 34 -8.09 11.87 0.37
C TYR A 34 -7.18 10.63 0.52
N VAL A 35 -6.61 10.44 1.72
CA VAL A 35 -5.66 9.36 1.99
C VAL A 35 -6.39 8.12 2.53
N LEU A 36 -6.38 7.04 1.76
CA LEU A 36 -6.87 5.74 2.19
C LEU A 36 -5.80 4.99 2.99
N SER A 37 -5.94 5.00 4.31
CA SER A 37 -5.08 4.23 5.21
C SER A 37 -5.67 2.83 5.44
N LEU A 38 -5.10 1.85 4.73
CA LEU A 38 -5.51 0.45 4.71
C LEU A 38 -4.50 -0.45 5.44
N ASN A 39 -4.99 -1.52 6.04
CA ASN A 39 -4.19 -2.61 6.62
C ASN A 39 -4.83 -3.97 6.32
N ALA A 40 -4.07 -5.05 6.46
CA ALA A 40 -4.53 -6.41 6.14
C ALA A 40 -5.80 -6.79 6.94
N ASP A 41 -5.84 -6.44 8.22
CA ASP A 41 -6.97 -6.74 9.11
C ASP A 41 -8.29 -6.08 8.65
N LEU A 42 -8.23 -4.85 8.12
CA LEU A 42 -9.41 -4.20 7.55
C LEU A 42 -9.84 -4.90 6.26
N LEU A 43 -8.91 -5.23 5.38
CA LEU A 43 -9.25 -5.87 4.11
C LEU A 43 -9.93 -7.22 4.34
N GLN A 44 -9.49 -7.96 5.36
CA GLN A 44 -10.02 -9.26 5.79
C GLN A 44 -11.13 -9.15 6.85
N LEU A 45 -11.72 -7.96 7.04
CA LEU A 45 -12.69 -7.69 8.10
C LEU A 45 -13.76 -8.80 8.16
N ASN A 46 -14.02 -9.27 9.38
CA ASN A 46 -14.99 -10.30 9.74
C ASN A 46 -14.72 -11.68 9.13
N GLY A 47 -13.50 -11.94 8.64
CA GLY A 47 -13.13 -13.18 7.96
C GLY A 47 -13.83 -13.37 6.62
N ARG A 48 -14.51 -12.34 6.09
CA ARG A 48 -15.33 -12.40 4.88
C ARG A 48 -14.86 -11.45 3.79
N ASN A 49 -13.66 -10.89 3.94
CA ASN A 49 -13.11 -9.88 3.04
C ASN A 49 -14.04 -8.67 2.86
N THR A 50 -14.81 -8.31 3.89
CA THR A 50 -15.79 -7.22 3.83
C THR A 50 -15.13 -5.90 3.46
N GLY A 51 -13.95 -5.60 4.02
CA GLY A 51 -13.21 -4.40 3.67
C GLY A 51 -12.68 -4.38 2.25
N MET A 52 -12.23 -5.53 1.72
CA MET A 52 -11.83 -5.64 0.32
C MET A 52 -13.02 -5.36 -0.62
N GLN A 53 -14.19 -5.97 -0.35
CA GLN A 53 -15.38 -5.77 -1.17
C GLN A 53 -15.85 -4.31 -1.16
N ALA A 54 -15.85 -3.66 0.01
CA ALA A 54 -16.23 -2.27 0.14
C ALA A 54 -15.24 -1.32 -0.57
N LEU A 55 -13.94 -1.59 -0.43
CA LEU A 55 -12.90 -0.83 -1.13
C LEU A 55 -13.03 -0.98 -2.64
N GLN A 56 -13.26 -2.19 -3.14
CA GLN A 56 -13.44 -2.44 -4.57
C GLN A 56 -14.63 -1.64 -5.12
N ARG A 57 -15.81 -1.73 -4.48
CA ARG A 57 -17.00 -0.95 -4.88
C ARG A 57 -16.72 0.55 -4.88
N PHE A 58 -16.08 1.06 -3.83
CA PHE A 58 -15.70 2.46 -3.74
C PHE A 58 -14.78 2.87 -4.91
N LEU A 59 -13.74 2.07 -5.19
CA LEU A 59 -12.78 2.35 -6.25
C LEU A 59 -13.42 2.32 -7.65
N GLU A 60 -14.24 1.30 -7.94
CA GLU A 60 -14.95 1.18 -9.21
C GLU A 60 -15.76 2.44 -9.54
N GLU A 61 -16.50 2.96 -8.56
CA GLU A 61 -17.35 4.14 -8.69
C GLU A 61 -16.55 5.45 -8.81
N VAL A 62 -15.54 5.67 -7.97
CA VAL A 62 -14.77 6.93 -8.04
C VAL A 62 -13.90 6.99 -9.30
N LEU A 63 -13.48 5.86 -9.84
CA LEU A 63 -12.69 5.80 -11.08
C LEU A 63 -13.51 6.12 -12.34
N TYR A 64 -14.84 6.10 -12.28
CA TYR A 64 -15.67 6.64 -13.36
C TYR A 64 -15.59 8.18 -13.47
N LYS A 65 -15.14 8.86 -12.42
CA LYS A 65 -14.96 10.32 -12.41
C LYS A 65 -13.65 10.68 -13.10
N LYS A 66 -13.72 11.43 -14.21
CA LYS A 66 -12.56 11.81 -15.04
C LYS A 66 -11.56 12.73 -14.33
N ASP A 67 -11.95 13.32 -13.22
CA ASP A 67 -11.16 14.25 -12.41
C ASP A 67 -10.62 13.62 -11.11
N VAL A 68 -10.70 12.29 -10.97
CA VAL A 68 -10.19 11.55 -9.81
C VAL A 68 -9.05 10.63 -10.22
N TYR A 69 -7.95 10.69 -9.46
CA TYR A 69 -6.75 9.88 -9.70
C TYR A 69 -6.37 9.13 -8.42
N VAL A 70 -6.24 7.80 -8.53
CA VAL A 70 -5.70 6.97 -7.45
C VAL A 70 -4.20 6.84 -7.64
N VAL A 71 -3.43 7.37 -6.70
CA VAL A 71 -1.97 7.53 -6.83
C VAL A 71 -1.25 7.09 -5.57
N THR A 72 0.05 6.83 -5.69
CA THR A 72 0.93 6.62 -4.53
C THR A 72 1.23 7.96 -3.82
N LEU A 73 1.64 7.90 -2.55
CA LEU A 73 2.11 9.10 -1.82
C LEU A 73 3.29 9.78 -2.52
N LYS A 74 4.16 9.02 -3.19
CA LYS A 74 5.29 9.55 -3.96
C LYS A 74 4.79 10.43 -5.13
N GLN A 75 3.84 9.91 -5.90
CA GLN A 75 3.21 10.62 -7.01
C GLN A 75 2.47 11.87 -6.52
N LEU A 76 1.75 11.77 -5.40
CA LEU A 76 1.11 12.92 -4.77
C LEU A 76 2.11 14.03 -4.45
N ILE A 77 3.23 13.70 -3.78
CA ILE A 77 4.28 14.68 -3.46
C ILE A 77 4.89 15.27 -4.74
N GLN A 78 5.12 14.44 -5.77
CA GLN A 78 5.61 14.94 -7.06
C GLN A 78 4.66 15.94 -7.70
N TRP A 79 3.35 15.68 -7.66
CA TRP A 79 2.34 16.62 -8.14
C TRP A 79 2.30 17.89 -7.29
N MET A 80 2.38 17.79 -5.96
CA MET A 80 2.40 18.96 -5.06
C MET A 80 3.61 19.88 -5.31
N ARG A 81 4.75 19.32 -5.75
CA ARG A 81 5.95 20.11 -6.09
C ARG A 81 5.79 20.91 -7.39
N ASN A 82 4.98 20.43 -8.34
CA ASN A 82 4.71 21.10 -9.60
C ASN A 82 3.25 20.84 -10.03
N PRO A 83 2.28 21.54 -9.42
CA PRO A 83 0.87 21.31 -9.66
C PRO A 83 0.48 21.78 -11.06
N VAL A 84 -0.31 20.96 -11.76
CA VAL A 84 -0.87 21.31 -13.07
C VAL A 84 -2.40 21.35 -13.00
N PRO A 85 -3.07 22.18 -13.81
CA PRO A 85 -4.53 22.16 -13.90
C PRO A 85 -5.02 20.83 -14.49
N LEU A 86 -6.29 20.49 -14.22
CA LEU A 86 -6.90 19.24 -14.68
C LEU A 86 -6.81 19.07 -16.21
N SER A 87 -6.87 20.16 -16.98
CA SER A 87 -6.73 20.12 -18.45
C SER A 87 -5.37 19.60 -18.93
N GLN A 88 -4.33 19.69 -18.10
CA GLN A 88 -2.96 19.28 -18.41
C GLN A 88 -2.52 18.06 -17.59
N ILE A 89 -3.41 17.50 -16.77
CA ILE A 89 -3.08 16.41 -15.84
C ILE A 89 -2.58 15.15 -16.57
N SER A 90 -3.10 14.88 -17.77
CA SER A 90 -2.65 13.79 -18.63
C SER A 90 -1.21 13.95 -19.10
N GLN A 91 -0.68 15.17 -19.06
CA GLN A 91 0.70 15.50 -19.39
C GLN A 91 1.62 15.53 -18.16
N SER A 92 1.08 15.44 -16.95
CA SER A 92 1.87 15.44 -15.72
C SER A 92 2.52 14.07 -15.48
N ASP A 93 3.84 14.08 -15.40
CA ASP A 93 4.62 12.87 -15.11
C ASP A 93 4.39 12.35 -13.68
N ALA A 94 3.80 13.16 -12.80
CA ALA A 94 3.44 12.75 -11.45
C ALA A 94 2.27 11.75 -11.43
N VAL A 95 1.34 11.82 -12.39
CA VAL A 95 0.10 11.02 -12.41
C VAL A 95 -0.01 10.09 -13.60
N LYS A 96 0.79 10.31 -14.66
CA LYS A 96 0.93 9.32 -15.74
C LYS A 96 1.38 7.98 -15.14
N CYS A 97 0.68 6.90 -15.49
CA CYS A 97 1.24 5.58 -15.36
C CYS A 97 2.47 5.51 -16.27
N ALA A 98 3.62 5.12 -15.71
CA ALA A 98 4.70 4.59 -16.54
C ALA A 98 4.08 3.43 -17.34
N GLN A 99 4.00 3.56 -18.68
CA GLN A 99 3.27 2.69 -19.60
C GLN A 99 3.83 1.27 -19.71
N SER A 100 4.46 0.79 -18.65
CA SER A 100 5.19 -0.44 -18.68
C SER A 100 5.06 -1.10 -17.32
N PHE A 101 3.98 -1.85 -17.16
CA PHE A 101 4.02 -3.00 -16.26
C PHE A 101 5.16 -3.97 -16.67
N ASN A 102 5.70 -3.83 -17.88
CA ASN A 102 6.94 -4.46 -18.38
C ASN A 102 8.24 -3.67 -18.12
N GLN A 103 8.16 -2.41 -17.67
CA GLN A 103 9.32 -1.54 -17.36
C GLN A 103 9.04 -0.64 -16.14
N TYR A 104 8.36 -1.17 -15.11
CA TYR A 104 8.97 -0.97 -13.80
C TYR A 104 10.41 -1.38 -14.05
N PRO A 105 11.42 -0.50 -13.90
CA PRO A 105 12.76 -1.02 -13.83
C PRO A 105 12.60 -2.07 -12.74
N ALA A 106 12.88 -3.32 -13.09
CA ALA A 106 13.34 -4.23 -12.08
C ALA A 106 14.43 -3.42 -11.38
N ILE A 107 14.10 -2.73 -10.29
CA ILE A 107 15.06 -2.25 -9.31
C ILE A 107 15.53 -3.56 -8.74
N ALA A 108 16.35 -4.26 -9.52
CA ALA A 108 16.95 -5.56 -9.33
C ALA A 108 16.20 -6.47 -8.34
N ARG A 109 14.86 -6.51 -8.36
CA ARG A 109 14.12 -7.51 -7.62
C ARG A 109 14.31 -8.71 -8.51
N LYS A 110 15.38 -9.46 -8.25
CA LYS A 110 15.55 -10.84 -8.70
C LYS A 110 14.27 -11.54 -8.30
N SER A 111 13.27 -11.50 -9.16
CA SER A 111 12.08 -12.32 -8.99
C SER A 111 12.59 -13.73 -9.21
N CYS A 112 12.70 -14.48 -8.12
CA CYS A 112 13.16 -15.85 -8.15
C CYS A 112 11.92 -16.76 -8.18
N SER A 113 11.94 -17.79 -9.03
CA SER A 113 10.85 -18.77 -9.08
C SER A 113 10.72 -19.55 -7.77
N LYS A 114 11.82 -19.68 -7.02
CA LYS A 114 11.86 -20.34 -5.72
C LYS A 114 12.64 -19.46 -4.72
N PRO A 115 11.97 -18.88 -3.71
CA PRO A 115 12.66 -18.11 -2.68
C PRO A 115 13.43 -19.02 -1.71
N ASN A 116 14.55 -18.51 -1.21
CA ASN A 116 15.26 -19.10 -0.09
C ASN A 116 14.46 -18.86 1.19
N LYS A 117 14.31 -19.91 1.99
CA LYS A 117 13.71 -19.84 3.32
C LYS A 117 14.83 -19.77 4.36
N CYS A 118 14.98 -18.62 4.99
CA CYS A 118 16.02 -18.40 6.00
C CYS A 118 15.37 -18.50 7.39
N MET A 119 15.94 -19.33 8.26
CA MET A 119 15.43 -19.59 9.60
C MET A 119 16.57 -19.39 10.60
N TYR A 120 16.35 -18.56 11.62
CA TYR A 120 17.36 -18.21 12.62
C TYR A 120 16.81 -18.43 14.02
N ARG A 121 17.67 -18.93 14.91
CA ARG A 121 17.42 -18.92 16.36
C ARG A 121 17.93 -17.60 16.94
N THR A 122 17.04 -16.86 17.57
CA THR A 122 17.29 -15.50 18.05
C THR A 122 16.69 -15.29 19.44
N PRO A 123 17.02 -16.12 20.45
CA PRO A 123 16.40 -16.03 21.78
C PRO A 123 16.55 -14.64 22.44
N GLY A 124 17.53 -13.84 22.03
CA GLY A 124 17.71 -12.46 22.49
C GLY A 124 16.81 -11.41 21.83
N LEU A 125 16.05 -11.75 20.78
CA LEU A 125 15.24 -10.80 20.00
C LEU A 125 13.74 -11.00 20.19
N GLY A 126 13.20 -10.94 21.42
CA GLY A 126 11.74 -10.96 21.69
C GLY A 126 10.93 -12.20 21.24
N SER A 127 11.46 -13.02 20.34
CA SER A 127 10.96 -14.30 19.83
C SER A 127 12.16 -15.22 19.64
N GLN A 128 11.99 -16.48 20.02
CA GLN A 128 13.06 -17.48 19.95
C GLN A 128 13.51 -17.78 18.53
N GLU A 129 12.63 -17.60 17.56
CA GLU A 129 12.89 -17.92 16.16
C GLU A 129 12.32 -16.83 15.25
N HIS A 130 13.08 -16.50 14.22
CA HIS A 130 12.62 -15.65 13.12
C HIS A 130 12.86 -16.34 11.79
N GLN A 131 11.93 -16.13 10.85
CA GLN A 131 12.05 -16.64 9.50
C GLN A 131 11.60 -15.58 8.49
N PHE A 132 12.22 -15.59 7.32
CA PHE A 132 11.77 -14.81 6.18
C PHE A 132 12.13 -15.48 4.86
N LEU A 133 11.47 -15.01 3.80
CA LEU A 133 11.70 -15.46 2.43
C LEU A 133 12.48 -14.39 1.67
N THR A 134 13.48 -14.79 0.90
CA THR A 134 14.29 -13.88 0.08
C THR A 134 14.73 -14.54 -1.22
N CYS A 135 14.97 -13.74 -2.26
CA CYS A 135 15.57 -14.19 -3.51
C CYS A 135 17.10 -14.07 -3.52
N SER A 136 17.68 -13.46 -2.49
CA SER A 136 19.12 -13.42 -2.24
C SER A 136 19.53 -14.62 -1.36
N PRO A 137 20.83 -14.96 -1.28
CA PRO A 137 21.33 -15.89 -0.26
C PRO A 137 20.91 -15.46 1.14
N CYS A 138 20.72 -16.43 2.04
CA CYS A 138 20.43 -16.14 3.44
C CYS A 138 21.64 -15.42 4.08
N PRO A 139 21.43 -14.29 4.79
CA PRO A 139 22.49 -13.65 5.56
C PRO A 139 22.99 -14.55 6.70
N ASP A 140 24.16 -14.26 7.25
CA ASP A 140 24.75 -15.07 8.34
C ASP A 140 23.94 -14.95 9.64
N GLN A 141 23.38 -13.76 9.89
CA GLN A 141 22.57 -13.45 11.06
C GLN A 141 21.20 -12.89 10.64
N TYR A 142 20.24 -12.96 11.55
CA TYR A 142 18.92 -12.36 11.32
C TYR A 142 19.03 -10.82 11.27
N PRO A 143 18.61 -10.17 10.17
CA PRO A 143 18.64 -8.72 10.08
C PRO A 143 17.80 -8.06 11.18
N TRP A 144 18.40 -7.15 11.94
CA TRP A 144 17.74 -6.43 13.04
C TRP A 144 18.20 -4.97 13.13
N LEU A 145 17.72 -4.24 14.14
CA LEU A 145 18.00 -2.81 14.31
C LEU A 145 19.50 -2.47 14.28
N ASP A 146 20.32 -3.24 15.00
CA ASP A 146 21.76 -3.00 15.10
C ASP A 146 22.57 -3.69 13.98
N ASN A 147 21.96 -4.63 13.25
CA ASN A 147 22.57 -5.33 12.13
C ASN A 147 21.56 -5.50 10.98
N PRO A 148 21.27 -4.43 10.21
CA PRO A 148 20.19 -4.43 9.21
C PRO A 148 20.50 -5.27 7.97
N ILE A 149 21.76 -5.66 7.77
CA ILE A 149 22.20 -6.51 6.66
C ILE A 149 22.41 -7.98 7.06
N GLY A 150 22.50 -8.26 8.36
CA GLY A 150 22.73 -9.62 8.88
C GLY A 150 24.13 -10.16 8.58
N ASN A 151 25.16 -9.32 8.55
CA ASN A 151 26.53 -9.78 8.33
C ASN A 151 27.07 -10.52 9.57
N GLY A 152 27.94 -11.51 9.36
CA GLY A 152 28.58 -12.27 10.45
C GLY A 152 29.76 -11.56 11.13
N SER A 153 29.92 -10.25 10.95
CA SER A 153 31.08 -9.50 11.45
C SER A 153 30.92 -9.15 12.93
N PHE A 154 31.82 -9.68 13.75
CA PHE A 154 32.14 -9.18 15.09
C PHE A 154 33.21 -8.10 15.00
#